data_AF-A0A1Y3SFY2-F1
#
_entry.id   AF-A0A1Y3SFY2-F1
#
_cell.length_a   1.000
_cell.length_b   1.000
_cell.length_c   1.000
_cell.angle_alpha   90.00
_cell.angle_beta   90.00
_cell.angle_gamma   90.00
#
_symmetry.space_group_name_H-M   'P 1'
#
loop_
_entity.id
_entity.type
_entity.pdbx_description
1 polymer ?
#
loop_
_entity_poly.entity_id
_entity_poly.type
_entity_poly.pdbx_seq_one_letter_code
_entity_poly.pdbx_strand_id
1 'polypeptide(L)'
;MHREIPFLDMRRSPGDPVNCWIVYLMPFDPEERGDYEKIDTFQQSCIDHKIFGMGWDIVNEPLSYGTSIQDGAEIYKERYGPNSGMENALKQYKRVQKGDYVLTRLKNGHYYVGRVIEPAIYVQQDQEPYINLSWGCRVEQWEEYASEEDIPSEIRGRLSQKRHPTIQRMDGYRLRLLTMKLYDDRETVPQLKIPPLRFTRENFVRCLDYRQLEDLVALYIWERHGDKGYMLLPSSGKTNQQKYEFQFVNARDSRQKPISCQVKNQEEISIEHYSGESGYERIYLFSGKWNDEEATARQSESAPNVTIIRPAELYETLHHNSIFNNRFYRVADTDEISIEDIAAGLRRLGYTDAGHKFKRRASRQYVWDNGKKDFLDFVVSDGLFYSEEFGALVCSWGDYSEIEISSLRSDLAQCLSQFTKAQ
;
A
#
# COMPACT_ATOMS: atom_id res chain seq x y z
N MET A 1 6.25 31.01 -9.03
CA MET A 1 4.98 30.36 -8.62
C MET A 1 5.12 29.96 -7.17
N HIS A 2 4.17 30.30 -6.29
CA HIS A 2 4.11 29.67 -4.97
C HIS A 2 3.64 28.23 -5.16
N ARG A 3 4.50 27.24 -4.90
CA ARG A 3 4.07 25.83 -4.84
C ARG A 3 3.18 25.68 -3.61
N GLU A 4 1.91 25.38 -3.84
CA GLU A 4 0.99 25.04 -2.77
C GLU A 4 1.26 23.59 -2.32
N ILE A 5 1.41 23.39 -1.01
CA ILE A 5 1.51 22.05 -0.42
C ILE A 5 0.09 21.48 -0.30
N PRO A 6 -0.23 20.35 -0.97
CA PRO A 6 -1.49 19.65 -0.76
C PRO A 6 -1.68 19.31 0.72
N PHE A 7 -2.92 19.44 1.19
CA PHE A 7 -3.30 19.02 2.54
C PHE A 7 -4.29 17.87 2.46
N LEU A 8 -3.95 16.76 3.10
CA LEU A 8 -4.75 15.54 3.15
C LEU A 8 -5.26 15.36 4.57
N ASP A 9 -6.53 15.72 4.80
CA ASP A 9 -7.19 15.53 6.08
C ASP A 9 -7.86 14.16 6.13
N MET A 10 -7.23 13.21 6.80
CA MET A 10 -7.79 11.86 6.99
C MET A 10 -8.68 11.80 8.23
N ARG A 11 -9.27 12.93 8.64
CA ARG A 11 -10.21 13.03 9.77
C ARG A 11 -11.60 13.41 9.27
N ARG A 12 -12.60 12.97 10.01
CA ARG A 12 -14.00 13.40 9.84
C ARG A 12 -14.24 14.73 10.55
N SER A 13 -13.62 14.87 11.71
CA SER A 13 -13.54 16.09 12.51
C SER A 13 -12.26 16.06 13.37
N PRO A 14 -11.86 17.16 14.02
CA PRO A 14 -10.79 17.13 15.01
C PRO A 14 -10.97 15.96 15.99
N GLY A 15 -9.93 15.14 16.14
CA GLY A 15 -9.92 14.01 17.07
C GLY A 15 -10.59 12.73 16.56
N ASP A 16 -11.26 12.80 15.40
CA ASP A 16 -12.04 11.69 14.84
C ASP A 16 -11.47 11.25 13.48
N PRO A 17 -10.60 10.22 13.45
CA PRO A 17 -9.95 9.77 12.22
C PRO A 17 -10.91 8.98 11.32
N VAL A 18 -10.81 9.18 10.01
CA VAL A 18 -11.37 8.27 9.00
C VAL A 18 -10.59 6.96 9.03
N ASN A 19 -11.29 5.85 9.15
CA ASN A 19 -10.70 4.53 9.05
C ASN A 19 -10.84 3.98 7.63
N CYS A 20 -9.90 3.11 7.25
CA CYS A 20 -10.07 2.22 6.12
C CYS A 20 -10.06 0.78 6.63
N TRP A 21 -10.95 -0.05 6.08
CA TRP A 21 -11.20 -1.40 6.53
C TRP A 21 -10.94 -2.38 5.39
N ILE A 22 -10.26 -3.48 5.68
CA ILE A 22 -10.27 -4.66 4.81
C ILE A 22 -11.36 -5.58 5.32
N VAL A 23 -12.27 -5.99 4.44
CA VAL A 23 -13.35 -6.93 4.77
C VAL A 23 -13.24 -8.16 3.89
N TYR A 24 -13.37 -9.32 4.52
CA TYR A 24 -13.43 -10.61 3.84
C TYR A 24 -14.87 -11.12 3.87
N LEU A 25 -15.58 -10.96 2.75
CA LEU A 25 -16.98 -11.36 2.57
C LEU A 25 -17.09 -12.88 2.39
N MET A 26 -16.81 -13.62 3.45
CA MET A 26 -16.87 -15.09 3.45
C MET A 26 -17.37 -15.62 4.79
N PRO A 27 -18.64 -15.34 5.16
CA PRO A 27 -19.27 -15.80 6.38
C PRO A 27 -19.69 -17.28 6.28
N PHE A 28 -18.81 -18.12 5.74
CA PHE A 28 -19.07 -19.53 5.48
C PHE A 28 -18.08 -20.41 6.24
N ASP A 29 -18.52 -21.61 6.58
CA ASP A 29 -17.65 -22.60 7.19
C ASP A 29 -16.57 -23.06 6.21
N PRO A 30 -15.37 -23.45 6.68
CA PRO A 30 -14.25 -23.82 5.81
C PRO A 30 -14.58 -24.86 4.74
N GLU A 31 -15.50 -25.77 5.02
CA GLU A 31 -15.96 -26.83 4.11
C GLU A 31 -16.75 -26.26 2.93
N GLU A 32 -17.53 -25.20 3.16
CA GLU A 32 -18.35 -24.52 2.15
C GLU A 32 -17.54 -23.52 1.33
N ARG A 33 -16.38 -23.08 1.85
CA ARG A 33 -15.50 -22.13 1.14
C ARG A 33 -14.94 -22.68 -0.17
N GLY A 34 -15.09 -23.97 -0.45
CA GLY A 34 -14.77 -24.59 -1.73
C GLY A 34 -15.83 -24.35 -2.81
N ASP A 35 -17.08 -24.10 -2.43
CA ASP A 35 -18.21 -23.88 -3.34
C ASP A 35 -18.11 -22.49 -3.97
N TYR A 36 -17.60 -22.42 -5.19
CA TYR A 36 -17.39 -21.17 -5.89
C TYR A 36 -18.71 -20.46 -6.21
N GLU A 37 -19.72 -21.21 -6.68
CA GLU A 37 -21.00 -20.64 -7.11
C GLU A 37 -21.77 -20.05 -5.94
N LYS A 38 -21.82 -20.77 -4.81
CA LYS A 38 -22.44 -20.27 -3.57
C LYS A 38 -21.78 -18.98 -3.09
N ILE A 39 -20.45 -18.97 -3.01
CA ILE A 39 -19.70 -17.82 -2.51
C ILE A 39 -19.83 -16.62 -3.45
N ASP A 40 -19.68 -16.83 -4.75
CA ASP A 40 -19.76 -15.77 -5.74
C ASP A 40 -21.17 -15.15 -5.74
N THR A 41 -22.22 -15.97 -5.66
CA THR A 41 -23.61 -15.51 -5.54
C THR A 41 -23.81 -14.62 -4.30
N PHE A 42 -23.36 -15.07 -3.14
CA PHE A 42 -23.45 -14.28 -1.90
C PHE A 42 -22.66 -12.96 -1.99
N GLN A 43 -21.42 -13.05 -2.48
CA GLN A 43 -20.52 -11.90 -2.59
C GLN A 43 -21.08 -10.86 -3.57
N GLN A 44 -21.55 -11.28 -4.74
CA GLN A 44 -22.19 -10.41 -5.71
C GLN A 44 -23.47 -9.78 -5.14
N SER A 45 -24.28 -10.56 -4.43
CA SER A 45 -25.46 -10.03 -3.73
C SER A 45 -25.10 -8.95 -2.70
N CYS A 46 -23.98 -9.09 -1.98
CA CYS A 46 -23.48 -8.04 -1.09
C CYS A 46 -23.12 -6.75 -1.86
N ILE A 47 -22.51 -6.87 -3.03
CA ILE A 47 -22.20 -5.72 -3.90
C ILE A 47 -23.50 -5.05 -4.37
N ASP A 48 -24.44 -5.82 -4.93
CA ASP A 48 -25.69 -5.30 -5.48
C ASP A 48 -26.55 -4.59 -4.41
N HIS A 49 -26.56 -5.12 -3.19
CA HIS A 49 -27.28 -4.54 -2.04
C HIS A 49 -26.50 -3.47 -1.28
N LYS A 50 -25.28 -3.15 -1.73
CA LYS A 50 -24.38 -2.14 -1.13
C LYS A 50 -24.11 -2.39 0.35
N ILE A 51 -23.87 -3.65 0.71
CA ILE A 51 -23.67 -4.09 2.09
C ILE A 51 -22.37 -4.88 2.22
N PHE A 52 -21.74 -4.78 3.38
CA PHE A 52 -20.73 -5.73 3.84
C PHE A 52 -21.02 -6.09 5.28
N GLY A 53 -20.62 -7.29 5.70
CA GLY A 53 -20.93 -7.74 7.04
C GLY A 53 -20.17 -8.97 7.47
N MET A 54 -20.50 -9.43 8.67
CA MET A 54 -20.07 -10.70 9.22
C MET A 54 -21.28 -11.59 9.48
N GLY A 55 -21.07 -12.91 9.50
CA GLY A 55 -22.11 -13.89 9.76
C GLY A 55 -21.67 -14.93 10.79
N TRP A 56 -22.48 -15.06 11.83
CA TRP A 56 -22.43 -16.12 12.84
C TRP A 56 -23.86 -16.28 13.38
N ASP A 57 -24.54 -17.34 12.97
CA ASP A 57 -25.99 -17.41 13.17
C ASP A 57 -26.41 -17.64 14.63
N ILE A 58 -27.45 -16.91 15.06
CA ILE A 58 -28.16 -17.16 16.31
C ILE A 58 -29.56 -17.66 15.94
N VAL A 59 -29.76 -18.98 16.01
CA VAL A 59 -30.96 -19.65 15.46
C VAL A 59 -32.19 -19.50 16.37
N ASN A 60 -32.00 -19.53 17.69
CA ASN A 60 -33.14 -19.69 18.62
C ASN A 60 -33.81 -18.38 19.03
N GLU A 61 -33.04 -17.28 19.12
CA GLU A 61 -33.52 -15.97 19.56
C GLU A 61 -32.72 -14.87 18.85
N PRO A 62 -32.97 -14.59 17.55
CA PRO A 62 -32.26 -13.54 16.84
C PRO A 62 -32.58 -12.17 17.44
N LEU A 63 -31.67 -11.21 17.20
CA LEU A 63 -31.96 -9.81 17.50
C LEU A 63 -32.95 -9.25 16.46
N SER A 64 -33.57 -8.12 16.76
CA SER A 64 -34.40 -7.45 15.76
C SER A 64 -33.53 -6.79 14.69
N TYR A 65 -33.94 -6.90 13.42
CA TYR A 65 -33.31 -6.16 12.33
C TYR A 65 -33.22 -4.66 12.66
N GLY A 66 -32.08 -4.02 12.35
CA GLY A 66 -31.85 -2.61 12.64
C GLY A 66 -31.35 -2.32 14.06
N THR A 67 -31.22 -3.32 14.93
CA THR A 67 -30.58 -3.15 16.24
C THR A 67 -29.16 -2.61 16.05
N SER A 68 -28.82 -1.51 16.72
CA SER A 68 -27.46 -0.94 16.67
C SER A 68 -26.44 -1.88 17.28
N ILE A 69 -25.23 -1.94 16.71
CA ILE A 69 -24.14 -2.75 17.27
C ILE A 69 -23.69 -2.29 18.65
N GLN A 70 -23.93 -1.03 19.00
CA GLN A 70 -23.62 -0.55 20.35
C GLN A 70 -24.55 -1.18 21.40
N ASP A 71 -25.80 -1.44 21.03
CA ASP A 71 -26.83 -1.94 21.95
C ASP A 71 -26.91 -3.48 21.94
N GLY A 72 -26.71 -4.10 20.77
CA GLY A 72 -26.91 -5.54 20.60
C GLY A 72 -25.65 -6.41 20.70
N ALA A 73 -24.43 -5.85 20.63
CA ALA A 73 -23.22 -6.67 20.55
C ALA A 73 -22.98 -7.58 21.76
N GLU A 74 -23.22 -7.09 22.99
CA GLU A 74 -23.00 -7.91 24.19
C GLU A 74 -24.08 -9.00 24.31
N ILE A 75 -25.35 -8.68 24.01
CA ILE A 75 -26.45 -9.65 23.96
C ILE A 75 -26.15 -10.73 22.93
N TYR A 76 -25.69 -10.32 21.74
CA TYR A 76 -25.30 -11.23 20.68
C TYR A 76 -24.15 -12.15 21.12
N LYS A 77 -23.13 -11.61 21.77
CA LYS A 77 -22.00 -12.37 22.30
C LYS A 77 -22.45 -13.39 23.35
N GLU A 78 -23.32 -13.00 24.28
CA GLU A 78 -23.87 -13.89 25.31
C GLU A 78 -24.68 -15.03 24.71
N ARG A 79 -25.50 -14.75 23.70
CA ARG A 79 -26.35 -15.74 23.01
C ARG A 79 -25.57 -16.70 22.14
N TYR A 80 -24.56 -16.23 21.41
CA TYR A 80 -23.73 -17.08 20.55
C TYR A 80 -22.77 -17.94 21.35
N GLY A 81 -22.24 -17.40 22.46
CA GLY A 81 -21.23 -18.06 23.28
C GLY A 81 -19.79 -17.73 22.87
N PRO A 82 -18.79 -18.33 23.54
CA PRO A 82 -17.39 -17.95 23.39
C PRO A 82 -16.85 -18.29 21.99
N ASN A 83 -16.47 -17.27 21.23
CA ASN A 83 -15.83 -17.43 19.92
C ASN A 83 -14.91 -16.25 19.62
N SER A 84 -13.60 -16.49 19.59
CA SER A 84 -12.60 -15.42 19.45
C SER A 84 -12.64 -14.71 18.10
N GLY A 85 -13.02 -15.41 17.03
CA GLY A 85 -13.16 -14.82 15.69
C GLY A 85 -14.33 -13.83 15.63
N MET A 86 -15.49 -14.27 16.13
CA MET A 86 -16.70 -13.47 16.26
C MET A 86 -16.48 -12.27 17.19
N GLU A 87 -15.89 -12.48 18.37
CA GLU A 87 -15.63 -11.40 19.33
C GLU A 87 -14.68 -10.34 18.77
N ASN A 88 -13.63 -10.76 18.05
CA ASN A 88 -12.74 -9.82 17.39
C ASN A 88 -13.46 -9.05 16.27
N ALA A 89 -14.28 -9.72 15.47
CA ALA A 89 -15.05 -9.07 14.41
C ALA A 89 -16.05 -8.05 14.99
N LEU A 90 -16.81 -8.39 16.04
CA LEU A 90 -17.68 -7.46 16.78
C LEU A 90 -16.92 -6.20 17.21
N LYS A 91 -15.74 -6.37 17.82
CA LYS A 91 -14.92 -5.24 18.28
C LYS A 91 -14.53 -4.30 17.14
N GLN A 92 -14.25 -4.82 15.95
CA GLN A 92 -13.93 -3.99 14.78
C GLN A 92 -15.18 -3.32 14.21
N TYR A 93 -16.28 -4.06 14.02
CA TYR A 93 -17.55 -3.49 13.52
C TYR A 93 -18.10 -2.39 14.43
N LYS A 94 -17.94 -2.50 15.77
CA LYS A 94 -18.29 -1.41 16.72
C LYS A 94 -17.54 -0.10 16.46
N ARG A 95 -16.41 -0.14 15.75
CA ARG A 95 -15.57 1.02 15.43
C ARG A 95 -15.79 1.54 14.01
N VAL A 96 -16.55 0.84 13.17
CA VAL A 96 -16.90 1.30 11.83
C VAL A 96 -17.87 2.47 11.94
N GLN A 97 -17.56 3.57 11.27
CA GLN A 97 -18.33 4.81 11.35
C GLN A 97 -18.65 5.35 9.95
N LYS A 98 -19.69 6.18 9.84
CA LYS A 98 -20.02 6.89 8.60
C LYS A 98 -18.80 7.66 8.10
N GLY A 99 -18.54 7.57 6.80
CA GLY A 99 -17.41 8.21 6.14
C GLY A 99 -16.12 7.39 6.14
N ASP A 100 -16.07 6.25 6.85
CA ASP A 100 -14.99 5.28 6.70
C ASP A 100 -14.99 4.65 5.30
N TYR A 101 -13.85 4.11 4.89
CA TYR A 101 -13.69 3.39 3.62
C TYR A 101 -13.58 1.89 3.89
N VAL A 102 -14.13 1.08 3.00
CA VAL A 102 -14.03 -0.38 3.05
C VAL A 102 -13.48 -0.88 1.73
N LEU A 103 -12.60 -1.87 1.81
CA LEU A 103 -11.96 -2.53 0.68
C LEU A 103 -12.18 -4.04 0.81
N THR A 104 -12.58 -4.68 -0.29
CA THR A 104 -12.72 -6.13 -0.36
C THR A 104 -12.25 -6.66 -1.71
N ARG A 105 -11.86 -7.93 -1.75
CA ARG A 105 -11.58 -8.68 -2.97
C ARG A 105 -12.49 -9.90 -2.99
N LEU A 106 -13.25 -10.06 -4.07
CA LEU A 106 -14.15 -11.20 -4.24
C LEU A 106 -13.41 -12.39 -4.86
N LYS A 107 -14.06 -13.56 -4.87
CA LYS A 107 -13.52 -14.78 -5.45
C LYS A 107 -13.38 -14.74 -6.97
N ASN A 108 -14.12 -13.89 -7.66
CA ASN A 108 -13.92 -13.57 -9.08
C ASN A 108 -12.62 -12.79 -9.36
N GLY A 109 -11.89 -12.40 -8.31
CA GLY A 109 -10.61 -11.71 -8.41
C GLY A 109 -10.73 -10.19 -8.44
N HIS A 110 -11.94 -9.65 -8.60
CA HIS A 110 -12.20 -8.22 -8.66
C HIS A 110 -12.10 -7.59 -7.27
N TYR A 111 -11.76 -6.30 -7.26
CA TYR A 111 -11.60 -5.48 -6.07
C TYR A 111 -12.72 -4.46 -6.00
N TYR A 112 -13.19 -4.20 -4.78
CA TYR A 112 -14.26 -3.24 -4.54
C TYR A 112 -13.89 -2.33 -3.39
N VAL A 113 -14.06 -1.02 -3.59
CA VAL A 113 -13.94 -0.02 -2.55
C VAL A 113 -15.27 0.69 -2.36
N GLY A 114 -15.67 0.93 -1.13
CA GLY A 114 -16.91 1.62 -0.81
C GLY A 114 -16.72 2.59 0.34
N ARG A 115 -17.62 3.57 0.44
CA ARG A 115 -17.66 4.54 1.54
C ARG A 115 -18.86 4.28 2.43
N VAL A 116 -18.62 4.11 3.72
CA VAL A 116 -19.63 3.71 4.71
C VAL A 116 -20.62 4.85 4.95
N ILE A 117 -21.93 4.57 4.91
CA ILE A 117 -22.98 5.58 5.18
C ILE A 117 -23.50 5.56 6.61
N GLU A 118 -23.39 4.43 7.30
CA GLU A 118 -23.90 4.26 8.66
C GLU A 118 -23.11 3.18 9.43
N PRO A 119 -23.08 3.26 10.78
CA PRO A 119 -22.51 2.21 11.63
C PRO A 119 -23.21 0.86 11.46
N ALA A 120 -22.57 -0.20 11.96
CA ALA A 120 -23.12 -1.56 11.85
C ALA A 120 -24.45 -1.70 12.60
N ILE A 121 -25.39 -2.39 11.95
CA ILE A 121 -26.67 -2.83 12.52
C ILE A 121 -26.80 -4.34 12.40
N TYR A 122 -27.69 -4.94 13.18
CA TYR A 122 -28.07 -6.33 13.03
C TYR A 122 -28.94 -6.48 11.78
N VAL A 123 -28.57 -7.39 10.87
CA VAL A 123 -29.16 -7.46 9.52
C VAL A 123 -29.73 -8.82 9.13
N GLN A 124 -29.67 -9.82 10.00
CA GLN A 124 -30.07 -11.19 9.66
C GLN A 124 -31.54 -11.29 9.24
N GLN A 125 -31.79 -11.91 8.08
CA GLN A 125 -33.11 -12.15 7.47
C GLN A 125 -33.07 -13.40 6.58
N ASP A 126 -34.21 -13.96 6.20
CA ASP A 126 -34.30 -15.21 5.40
C ASP A 126 -34.06 -15.03 3.88
N GLN A 127 -33.28 -14.03 3.46
CA GLN A 127 -33.00 -13.72 2.05
C GLN A 127 -31.54 -13.31 1.83
N GLU A 128 -30.99 -13.57 0.65
CA GLU A 128 -29.63 -13.10 0.31
C GLU A 128 -29.56 -11.56 0.23
N PRO A 129 -28.43 -10.93 0.62
CA PRO A 129 -27.25 -11.53 1.26
C PRO A 129 -27.42 -11.74 2.78
N TYR A 130 -28.54 -11.30 3.34
CA TYR A 130 -28.80 -11.19 4.77
C TYR A 130 -28.87 -12.51 5.52
N ILE A 131 -29.21 -13.61 4.83
CA ILE A 131 -29.29 -14.95 5.44
C ILE A 131 -27.97 -15.42 6.01
N ASN A 132 -26.85 -14.98 5.43
CA ASN A 132 -25.50 -15.31 5.88
C ASN A 132 -24.84 -14.17 6.68
N LEU A 133 -25.59 -13.13 7.07
CA LEU A 133 -25.05 -11.95 7.75
C LEU A 133 -25.79 -11.70 9.08
N SER A 134 -25.05 -11.62 10.17
CA SER A 134 -25.57 -11.19 11.46
C SER A 134 -25.47 -9.67 11.63
N TRP A 135 -24.30 -9.10 11.38
CA TRP A 135 -24.05 -7.66 11.48
C TRP A 135 -23.52 -7.11 10.17
N GLY A 136 -24.09 -5.99 9.72
CA GLY A 136 -23.73 -5.38 8.44
C GLY A 136 -23.70 -3.87 8.47
N CYS A 137 -22.88 -3.30 7.58
CA CYS A 137 -22.79 -1.89 7.29
C CYS A 137 -23.14 -1.64 5.81
N ARG A 138 -23.73 -0.49 5.53
CA ARG A 138 -24.01 -0.07 4.14
C ARG A 138 -22.96 0.88 3.62
N VAL A 139 -22.78 0.86 2.30
CA VAL A 139 -21.94 1.80 1.56
C VAL A 139 -22.76 2.65 0.59
N GLU A 140 -22.24 3.82 0.21
CA GLU A 140 -22.86 4.70 -0.79
C GLU A 140 -23.00 3.99 -2.13
N GLN A 141 -21.89 3.39 -2.56
CA GLN A 141 -21.74 2.54 -3.73
C GLN A 141 -20.45 1.73 -3.61
N TRP A 142 -20.31 0.72 -4.46
CA TRP A 142 -19.07 0.00 -4.65
C TRP A 142 -18.44 0.44 -5.97
N GLU A 143 -17.20 0.90 -5.89
CA GLU A 143 -16.36 1.14 -7.06
C GLU A 143 -15.57 -0.14 -7.36
N GLU A 144 -15.79 -0.68 -8.56
CA GLU A 144 -15.21 -1.94 -9.02
C GLU A 144 -13.88 -1.73 -9.77
N TYR A 145 -12.94 -2.64 -9.54
CA TYR A 145 -11.72 -2.79 -10.34
C TYR A 145 -11.53 -4.27 -10.71
N ALA A 146 -11.77 -4.57 -11.98
CA ALA A 146 -11.63 -5.92 -12.53
C ALA A 146 -10.17 -6.26 -12.88
N SER A 147 -9.36 -5.26 -13.25
CA SER A 147 -7.95 -5.47 -13.58
C SER A 147 -7.07 -5.32 -12.34
N GLU A 148 -6.13 -6.25 -12.16
CA GLU A 148 -5.08 -6.09 -11.14
C GLU A 148 -4.22 -4.84 -11.42
N GLU A 149 -4.03 -4.44 -12.68
CA GLU A 149 -3.26 -3.24 -13.05
C GLU A 149 -3.90 -1.93 -12.55
N ASP A 150 -5.21 -1.94 -12.33
CA ASP A 150 -5.97 -0.81 -11.82
C ASP A 150 -5.91 -0.66 -10.29
N ILE A 151 -5.17 -1.53 -9.60
CA ILE A 151 -5.03 -1.52 -8.14
C ILE A 151 -3.56 -1.30 -7.75
N PRO A 152 -3.27 -0.45 -6.75
CA PRO A 152 -1.94 -0.31 -6.17
C PRO A 152 -1.32 -1.66 -5.74
N SER A 153 -0.05 -1.90 -6.09
CA SER A 153 0.67 -3.16 -5.81
C SER A 153 0.62 -3.56 -4.33
N GLU A 154 0.75 -2.57 -3.43
CA GLU A 154 0.68 -2.77 -1.99
C GLU A 154 -0.69 -3.26 -1.52
N ILE A 155 -1.78 -2.74 -2.13
CA ILE A 155 -3.14 -3.22 -1.87
C ILE A 155 -3.28 -4.67 -2.36
N ARG A 156 -2.79 -4.99 -3.57
CA ARG A 156 -2.83 -6.36 -4.10
C ARG A 156 -2.11 -7.33 -3.18
N GLY A 157 -0.87 -7.01 -2.81
CA GLY A 157 -0.05 -7.84 -1.92
C GLY A 157 -0.65 -8.00 -0.53
N ARG A 158 -1.36 -6.98 -0.03
CA ARG A 158 -2.09 -7.07 1.23
C ARG A 158 -3.29 -8.02 1.11
N LEU A 159 -4.06 -7.99 0.03
CA LEU A 159 -5.26 -8.80 -0.20
C LEU A 159 -4.97 -10.20 -0.77
N SER A 160 -3.72 -10.50 -1.14
CA SER A 160 -3.31 -11.84 -1.60
C SER A 160 -2.88 -12.77 -0.45
N GLN A 161 -2.99 -12.33 0.80
CA GLN A 161 -2.55 -13.12 1.95
C GLN A 161 -3.50 -14.31 2.20
N LYS A 162 -2.96 -15.48 2.56
CA LYS A 162 -3.78 -16.69 2.73
C LYS A 162 -4.78 -16.62 3.89
N ARG A 163 -4.56 -15.72 4.85
CA ARG A 163 -5.37 -15.60 6.07
C ARG A 163 -5.79 -14.16 6.25
N HIS A 164 -7.09 -13.94 6.18
CA HIS A 164 -7.73 -12.67 6.48
C HIS A 164 -8.68 -12.83 7.66
N PRO A 165 -8.62 -11.95 8.68
CA PRO A 165 -9.75 -11.80 9.58
C PRO A 165 -10.97 -11.31 8.80
N THR A 166 -12.18 -11.55 9.31
CA THR A 166 -13.44 -11.11 8.69
C THR A 166 -13.45 -9.61 8.41
N ILE A 167 -12.88 -8.83 9.32
CA ILE A 167 -12.67 -7.39 9.17
C ILE A 167 -11.37 -6.98 9.88
N GLN A 168 -10.63 -6.06 9.29
CA GLN A 168 -9.43 -5.49 9.89
C GLN A 168 -9.26 -4.02 9.50
N ARG A 169 -8.99 -3.17 10.50
CA ARG A 169 -8.57 -1.79 10.27
C ARG A 169 -7.19 -1.77 9.62
N MET A 170 -7.02 -0.90 8.62
CA MET A 170 -5.72 -0.57 8.06
C MET A 170 -5.02 0.45 8.96
N ASP A 171 -3.83 0.11 9.47
CA ASP A 171 -3.07 1.00 10.34
C ASP A 171 -2.18 1.97 9.54
N GLY A 172 -1.49 1.49 8.51
CA GLY A 172 -0.54 2.29 7.73
C GLY A 172 -1.21 3.42 6.93
N TYR A 173 -0.72 4.65 7.09
CA TYR A 173 -1.27 5.84 6.42
C TYR A 173 -1.24 5.71 4.88
N ARG A 174 -0.18 5.12 4.32
CA ARG A 174 0.00 4.92 2.88
C ARG A 174 -1.11 4.05 2.28
N LEU A 175 -1.35 2.88 2.88
CA LEU A 175 -2.41 1.96 2.47
C LEU A 175 -3.80 2.62 2.59
N ARG A 176 -4.03 3.39 3.66
CA ARG A 176 -5.26 4.16 3.84
C ARG A 176 -5.44 5.20 2.74
N LEU A 177 -4.43 6.04 2.46
CA LEU A 177 -4.49 7.05 1.41
C LEU A 177 -4.69 6.42 0.03
N LEU A 178 -4.02 5.32 -0.29
CA LEU A 178 -4.23 4.59 -1.55
C LEU A 178 -5.67 4.04 -1.66
N THR A 179 -6.25 3.57 -0.55
CA THR A 179 -7.64 3.09 -0.50
C THR A 179 -8.64 4.24 -0.68
N MET A 180 -8.42 5.37 0.00
CA MET A 180 -9.24 6.58 -0.17
C MET A 180 -9.14 7.09 -1.61
N LYS A 181 -7.92 7.08 -2.18
CA LYS A 181 -7.66 7.50 -3.57
C LYS A 181 -8.42 6.66 -4.59
N LEU A 182 -8.50 5.33 -4.40
CA LEU A 182 -9.30 4.47 -5.28
C LEU A 182 -10.72 5.01 -5.41
N TYR A 183 -11.40 5.23 -4.28
CA TYR A 183 -12.77 5.74 -4.27
C TYR A 183 -12.87 7.19 -4.76
N ASP A 184 -12.10 8.11 -4.17
CA ASP A 184 -12.18 9.55 -4.46
C ASP A 184 -11.86 9.87 -5.94
N ASP A 185 -10.95 9.15 -6.59
CA ASP A 185 -10.64 9.37 -8.02
C ASP A 185 -11.82 9.03 -8.96
N ARG A 186 -12.84 8.29 -8.47
CA ARG A 186 -14.07 7.96 -9.22
C ARG A 186 -15.19 8.97 -8.98
N GLU A 187 -15.09 9.76 -7.92
CA GLU A 187 -16.08 10.77 -7.58
C GLU A 187 -16.01 11.98 -8.52
N THR A 188 -17.17 12.54 -8.87
CA THR A 188 -17.22 13.78 -9.67
C THR A 188 -16.61 14.95 -8.90
N VAL A 189 -16.78 14.97 -7.58
CA VAL A 189 -16.19 15.95 -6.66
C VAL A 189 -15.52 15.18 -5.51
N PRO A 190 -14.22 14.87 -5.62
CA PRO A 190 -13.51 14.06 -4.62
C PRO A 190 -13.49 14.74 -3.25
N GLN A 191 -13.59 13.95 -2.18
CA GLN A 191 -13.38 14.45 -0.82
C GLN A 191 -11.90 14.84 -0.63
N LEU A 192 -10.99 13.97 -1.09
CA LEU A 192 -9.55 14.23 -1.07
C LEU A 192 -8.96 14.16 -2.48
N LYS A 193 -8.20 15.19 -2.84
CA LYS A 193 -7.37 15.19 -4.05
C LYS A 193 -5.99 14.62 -3.70
N ILE A 194 -5.90 13.30 -3.65
CA ILE A 194 -4.68 12.59 -3.24
C ILE A 194 -3.69 12.55 -4.43
N PRO A 195 -2.48 13.14 -4.30
CA PRO A 195 -1.46 13.06 -5.34
C PRO A 195 -1.02 11.61 -5.60
N PRO A 196 -0.52 11.28 -6.80
CA PRO A 196 0.18 10.03 -7.02
C PRO A 196 1.38 9.91 -6.08
N LEU A 197 1.57 8.71 -5.53
CA LEU A 197 2.74 8.37 -4.73
C LEU A 197 4.00 8.44 -5.57
N ARG A 198 5.02 9.09 -5.04
CA ARG A 198 6.31 9.29 -5.68
C ARG A 198 7.19 8.08 -5.42
N PHE A 199 7.74 7.49 -6.46
CA PHE A 199 8.87 6.60 -6.35
C PHE A 199 10.08 7.45 -5.97
N THR A 200 10.61 7.21 -4.78
CA THR A 200 11.91 7.67 -4.31
C THR A 200 12.88 6.52 -4.35
N ARG A 201 14.17 6.83 -4.21
CA ARG A 201 15.23 5.81 -4.13
C ARG A 201 15.00 4.85 -2.96
N GLU A 202 14.37 5.33 -1.90
CA GLU A 202 14.15 4.61 -0.64
C GLU A 202 12.89 3.73 -0.71
N ASN A 203 11.89 4.09 -1.53
CA ASN A 203 10.60 3.41 -1.53
C ASN A 203 10.29 2.60 -2.80
N PHE A 204 11.01 2.76 -3.92
CA PHE A 204 10.55 2.21 -5.21
C PHE A 204 10.34 0.69 -5.17
N VAL A 205 11.21 -0.05 -4.49
CA VAL A 205 11.14 -1.51 -4.33
C VAL A 205 9.81 -1.96 -3.71
N ARG A 206 9.34 -1.27 -2.66
CA ARG A 206 8.06 -1.60 -1.99
C ARG A 206 6.84 -1.04 -2.72
N CYS A 207 7.04 -0.21 -3.74
CA CYS A 207 5.98 0.34 -4.56
C CYS A 207 5.74 -0.49 -5.83
N LEU A 208 6.75 -1.24 -6.29
CA LEU A 208 6.61 -2.21 -7.37
C LEU A 208 6.20 -3.57 -6.79
N ASP A 209 5.32 -4.28 -7.48
CA ASP A 209 5.14 -5.71 -7.20
C ASP A 209 6.35 -6.52 -7.69
N TYR A 210 6.36 -7.83 -7.42
CA TYR A 210 7.47 -8.70 -7.83
C TYR A 210 7.67 -8.75 -9.35
N ARG A 211 6.60 -8.71 -10.14
CA ARG A 211 6.67 -8.74 -11.62
C ARG A 211 7.20 -7.43 -12.16
N GLN A 212 6.69 -6.31 -11.65
CA GLN A 212 7.15 -4.98 -12.04
C GLN A 212 8.63 -4.78 -11.68
N LEU A 213 9.07 -5.33 -10.54
CA LEU A 213 10.48 -5.30 -10.16
C LEU A 213 11.34 -6.19 -11.07
N GLU A 214 10.85 -7.38 -11.44
CA GLU A 214 11.48 -8.25 -12.45
C GLU A 214 11.60 -7.56 -13.81
N ASP A 215 10.53 -6.89 -14.28
CA ASP A 215 10.50 -6.12 -15.52
C ASP A 215 11.50 -4.97 -15.49
N LEU A 216 11.63 -4.27 -14.34
CA LEU A 216 12.62 -3.22 -14.15
C LEU A 216 14.05 -3.77 -14.23
N VAL A 217 14.32 -4.95 -13.64
CA VAL A 217 15.62 -5.62 -13.77
C VAL A 217 15.87 -6.08 -15.21
N ALA A 218 14.84 -6.57 -15.92
CA ALA A 218 14.95 -6.93 -17.32
C ALA A 218 15.34 -5.71 -18.17
N LEU A 219 14.71 -4.56 -17.92
CA LEU A 219 15.03 -3.30 -18.58
C LEU A 219 16.48 -2.86 -18.28
N TYR A 220 16.90 -2.91 -17.01
CA TYR A 220 18.27 -2.61 -16.59
C TYR A 220 19.31 -3.47 -17.34
N ILE A 221 19.04 -4.76 -17.51
CA ILE A 221 19.91 -5.70 -18.23
C ILE A 221 19.90 -5.38 -19.73
N TRP A 222 18.72 -5.12 -20.30
CA TRP A 222 18.57 -4.78 -21.71
C TRP A 222 19.32 -3.50 -22.08
N GLU A 223 19.24 -2.43 -21.28
CA GLU A 223 19.98 -1.18 -21.49
C GLU A 223 21.51 -1.40 -21.58
N ARG A 224 22.04 -2.46 -20.94
CA ARG A 224 23.49 -2.76 -20.89
C ARG A 224 23.97 -3.74 -21.95
N HIS A 225 23.06 -4.52 -22.54
CA HIS A 225 23.43 -5.65 -23.41
C HIS A 225 22.61 -5.75 -24.70
N GLY A 226 21.53 -4.99 -24.84
CA GLY A 226 20.68 -4.97 -26.03
C GLY A 226 21.46 -4.65 -27.30
N ASP A 227 22.35 -3.65 -27.24
CA ASP A 227 23.22 -3.28 -28.36
C ASP A 227 24.22 -4.38 -28.76
N LYS A 228 24.55 -5.28 -27.82
CA LYS A 228 25.39 -6.47 -28.05
C LYS A 228 24.62 -7.65 -28.64
N GLY A 229 23.32 -7.48 -28.90
CA GLY A 229 22.45 -8.49 -29.50
C GLY A 229 21.72 -9.39 -28.49
N TYR A 230 21.81 -9.10 -27.18
CA TYR A 230 21.04 -9.84 -26.19
C TYR A 230 19.57 -9.41 -26.18
N MET A 231 18.66 -10.38 -26.22
CA MET A 231 17.22 -10.16 -26.17
C MET A 231 16.60 -11.03 -25.08
N LEU A 232 15.59 -10.48 -24.38
CA LEU A 232 14.82 -11.23 -23.40
C LEU A 232 14.17 -12.43 -24.08
N LEU A 233 14.37 -13.63 -23.54
CA LEU A 233 13.71 -14.85 -23.98
C LEU A 233 12.40 -15.00 -23.21
N PRO A 234 11.22 -14.76 -23.83
CA PRO A 234 9.96 -14.81 -23.11
C PRO A 234 9.69 -16.21 -22.55
N SER A 235 9.10 -16.27 -21.35
CA SER A 235 8.73 -17.51 -20.65
C SER A 235 9.89 -18.45 -20.26
N SER A 236 11.14 -17.98 -20.28
CA SER A 236 12.30 -18.81 -19.90
C SER A 236 12.31 -19.23 -18.42
N GLY A 237 11.60 -18.52 -17.54
CA GLY A 237 11.51 -18.83 -16.11
C GLY A 237 10.51 -19.93 -15.72
N LYS A 238 9.65 -20.39 -16.64
CA LYS A 238 8.51 -21.28 -16.30
C LYS A 238 8.80 -22.78 -16.38
N THR A 239 10.02 -23.19 -16.74
CA THR A 239 10.36 -24.61 -16.94
C THR A 239 11.61 -24.98 -16.14
N ASN A 240 11.41 -25.61 -14.98
CA ASN A 240 12.42 -26.31 -14.15
C ASN A 240 13.64 -25.51 -13.61
N GLN A 241 13.77 -24.21 -13.86
CA GLN A 241 14.85 -23.37 -13.30
C GLN A 241 14.36 -22.54 -12.11
N GLN A 242 14.09 -23.18 -10.96
CA GLN A 242 13.67 -22.49 -9.71
C GLN A 242 14.64 -21.41 -9.20
N LYS A 243 15.84 -21.32 -9.78
CA LYS A 243 16.96 -20.47 -9.36
C LYS A 243 17.08 -19.16 -10.16
N TYR A 244 16.30 -19.00 -11.23
CA TYR A 244 16.41 -17.84 -12.11
C TYR A 244 15.04 -17.37 -12.60
N GLU A 245 14.84 -16.06 -12.69
CA GLU A 245 13.55 -15.48 -13.09
C GLU A 245 13.36 -15.47 -14.61
N PHE A 246 14.38 -15.04 -15.36
CA PHE A 246 14.36 -15.04 -16.82
C PHE A 246 15.78 -15.01 -17.42
N GLN A 247 15.86 -15.23 -18.73
CA GLN A 247 17.10 -15.29 -19.49
C GLN A 247 17.10 -14.30 -20.65
N PHE A 248 18.27 -13.74 -20.94
CA PHE A 248 18.58 -13.03 -22.16
C PHE A 248 19.49 -13.91 -23.02
N VAL A 249 19.11 -14.11 -24.28
CA VAL A 249 19.90 -14.87 -25.27
C VAL A 249 20.44 -13.95 -26.34
N ASN A 250 21.64 -14.22 -26.84
CA ASN A 250 22.21 -13.43 -27.92
C ASN A 250 21.59 -13.86 -29.26
N ALA A 251 20.75 -13.01 -29.83
CA ALA A 251 20.09 -13.27 -31.11
C ALA A 251 21.03 -13.14 -32.32
N ARG A 252 22.23 -12.57 -32.13
CA ARG A 252 23.23 -12.35 -33.19
C ARG A 252 24.34 -13.41 -33.21
N ASP A 253 24.65 -14.04 -32.08
CA ASP A 253 25.63 -15.14 -31.99
C ASP A 253 25.17 -16.20 -30.99
N SER A 254 24.67 -17.33 -31.50
CA SER A 254 24.14 -18.44 -30.70
C SER A 254 25.19 -19.20 -29.88
N ARG A 255 26.49 -18.89 -30.03
CA ARG A 255 27.57 -19.46 -29.21
C ARG A 255 27.81 -18.68 -27.93
N GLN A 256 27.30 -17.44 -27.85
CA GLN A 256 27.38 -16.64 -26.64
C GLN A 256 26.51 -17.26 -25.56
N LYS A 257 27.06 -17.34 -24.34
CA LYS A 257 26.32 -17.87 -23.20
C LYS A 257 25.18 -16.91 -22.83
N PRO A 258 24.05 -17.42 -22.33
CA PRO A 258 22.95 -16.58 -21.88
C PRO A 258 23.35 -15.68 -20.71
N ILE A 259 22.62 -14.59 -20.54
CA ILE A 259 22.59 -13.78 -19.31
C ILE A 259 21.34 -14.18 -18.54
N SER A 260 21.41 -14.26 -17.22
CA SER A 260 20.28 -14.61 -16.36
C SER A 260 20.22 -13.69 -15.14
N CYS A 261 19.14 -13.76 -14.37
CA CYS A 261 19.04 -13.05 -13.11
C CYS A 261 18.25 -13.78 -12.03
N GLN A 262 18.48 -13.39 -10.78
CA GLN A 262 17.59 -13.65 -9.65
C GLN A 262 17.17 -12.32 -9.02
N VAL A 263 15.87 -12.14 -8.86
CA VAL A 263 15.28 -10.95 -8.26
C VAL A 263 14.51 -11.37 -7.01
N LYS A 264 14.69 -10.62 -5.91
CA LYS A 264 13.92 -10.81 -4.68
C LYS A 264 13.46 -9.46 -4.16
N ASN A 265 12.16 -9.25 -4.06
CA ASN A 265 11.61 -7.96 -3.60
C ASN A 265 11.89 -7.73 -2.10
N GLN A 266 11.57 -8.70 -1.23
CA GLN A 266 11.68 -8.56 0.24
C GLN A 266 12.43 -9.74 0.90
N GLU A 267 13.34 -10.37 0.16
CA GLU A 267 14.09 -11.54 0.61
C GLU A 267 15.58 -11.40 0.27
N GLU A 268 16.43 -12.01 1.09
CA GLU A 268 17.86 -12.12 0.82
C GLU A 268 18.12 -13.13 -0.31
N ILE A 269 19.25 -12.96 -1.00
CA ILE A 269 19.76 -13.94 -1.97
C ILE A 269 21.07 -14.52 -1.44
N SER A 270 21.14 -15.85 -1.33
CA SER A 270 22.38 -16.59 -1.09
C SER A 270 23.29 -16.52 -2.31
N ILE A 271 24.29 -15.63 -2.29
CA ILE A 271 25.24 -15.41 -3.38
C ILE A 271 26.09 -16.65 -3.69
N GLU A 272 26.38 -17.45 -2.66
CA GLU A 272 27.15 -18.68 -2.71
C GLU A 272 26.52 -19.75 -3.62
N HIS A 273 25.20 -19.71 -3.78
CA HIS A 273 24.51 -20.61 -4.70
C HIS A 273 24.92 -20.36 -6.15
N TYR A 274 25.40 -19.17 -6.52
CA TYR A 274 25.76 -18.82 -7.89
C TYR A 274 27.25 -18.99 -8.18
N SER A 275 28.04 -19.37 -7.17
CA SER A 275 29.46 -19.68 -7.31
C SER A 275 29.66 -20.89 -8.23
N GLY A 276 30.47 -20.73 -9.28
CA GLY A 276 30.80 -21.82 -10.21
C GLY A 276 29.79 -22.04 -11.35
N GLU A 277 28.75 -21.22 -11.47
CA GLU A 277 27.77 -21.26 -12.56
C GLU A 277 28.38 -20.79 -13.89
N SER A 278 29.16 -21.66 -14.53
CA SER A 278 29.88 -21.35 -15.78
C SER A 278 29.01 -21.35 -17.04
N GLY A 279 27.74 -21.76 -16.94
CA GLY A 279 26.79 -21.82 -18.05
C GLY A 279 26.30 -20.45 -18.54
N TYR A 280 26.56 -19.38 -17.79
CA TYR A 280 26.10 -18.03 -18.07
C TYR A 280 27.26 -17.08 -18.33
N GLU A 281 27.07 -16.16 -19.26
CA GLU A 281 27.98 -15.02 -19.48
C GLU A 281 27.94 -14.08 -18.28
N ARG A 282 26.73 -13.82 -17.78
CA ARG A 282 26.49 -13.01 -16.59
C ARG A 282 25.25 -13.47 -15.83
N ILE A 283 25.31 -13.40 -14.51
CA ILE A 283 24.17 -13.59 -13.61
C ILE A 283 23.99 -12.30 -12.82
N TYR A 284 22.84 -11.66 -12.99
CA TYR A 284 22.47 -10.47 -12.23
C TYR A 284 21.68 -10.84 -10.97
N LEU A 285 22.05 -10.30 -9.82
CA LEU A 285 21.33 -10.51 -8.58
C LEU A 285 20.83 -9.17 -8.04
N PHE A 286 19.54 -9.10 -7.71
CA PHE A 286 18.95 -7.96 -7.03
C PHE A 286 18.10 -8.42 -5.85
N SER A 287 18.40 -7.89 -4.66
CA SER A 287 17.59 -8.07 -3.46
C SER A 287 17.15 -6.71 -2.97
N GLY A 288 15.84 -6.53 -2.83
CA GLY A 288 15.26 -5.32 -2.27
C GLY A 288 15.45 -5.15 -0.77
N LYS A 289 16.10 -6.11 -0.10
CA LYS A 289 16.58 -5.94 1.29
C LYS A 289 17.96 -5.28 1.37
N TRP A 290 18.74 -5.29 0.29
CA TRP A 290 20.07 -4.72 0.30
C TRP A 290 20.00 -3.22 0.08
N ASN A 291 20.72 -2.47 0.90
CA ASN A 291 21.12 -1.11 0.54
C ASN A 291 22.36 -1.12 -0.38
N ASP A 292 22.77 0.04 -0.88
CA ASP A 292 23.93 0.16 -1.78
C ASP A 292 25.26 -0.30 -1.16
N GLU A 293 25.46 -0.09 0.15
CA GLU A 293 26.66 -0.49 0.87
C GLU A 293 26.74 -2.01 0.98
N GLU A 294 25.62 -2.65 1.34
CA GLU A 294 25.48 -4.11 1.41
C GLU A 294 25.63 -4.76 0.04
N ALA A 295 25.04 -4.17 -1.00
CA ALA A 295 25.19 -4.63 -2.38
C ALA A 295 26.66 -4.57 -2.83
N THR A 296 27.39 -3.51 -2.46
CA THR A 296 28.82 -3.35 -2.77
C THR A 296 29.68 -4.38 -2.04
N ALA A 297 29.40 -4.63 -0.76
CA ALA A 297 30.09 -5.66 0.01
C ALA A 297 29.89 -7.05 -0.62
N ARG A 298 28.65 -7.40 -0.98
CA ARG A 298 28.31 -8.68 -1.62
C ARG A 298 28.93 -8.84 -3.00
N GLN A 299 29.05 -7.77 -3.77
CA GLN A 299 29.74 -7.80 -5.05
C GLN A 299 31.20 -8.22 -4.91
N SER A 300 31.87 -7.83 -3.81
CA SER A 300 33.26 -8.18 -3.54
C SER A 300 33.46 -9.66 -3.20
N GLU A 301 32.41 -10.33 -2.70
CA GLU A 301 32.40 -11.76 -2.38
C GLU A 301 31.90 -12.63 -3.54
N SER A 302 31.38 -12.01 -4.60
CA SER A 302 30.73 -12.69 -5.71
C SER A 302 31.72 -13.24 -6.74
N ALA A 303 31.32 -14.33 -7.41
CA ALA A 303 32.09 -14.88 -8.53
C ALA A 303 32.21 -13.87 -9.70
N PRO A 304 33.25 -13.96 -10.56
CA PRO A 304 33.50 -12.96 -11.61
C PRO A 304 32.35 -12.77 -12.62
N ASN A 305 31.53 -13.79 -12.84
CA ASN A 305 30.37 -13.74 -13.74
C ASN A 305 29.06 -13.39 -13.01
N VAL A 306 29.11 -13.03 -11.74
CA VAL A 306 27.97 -12.57 -10.94
C VAL A 306 28.07 -11.06 -10.75
N THR A 307 26.97 -10.36 -11.02
CA THR A 307 26.83 -8.92 -10.81
C THR A 307 25.69 -8.63 -9.86
N ILE A 308 26.00 -7.97 -8.76
CA ILE A 308 25.02 -7.45 -7.81
C ILE A 308 24.56 -6.09 -8.31
N ILE A 309 23.25 -5.94 -8.55
CA ILE A 309 22.66 -4.65 -8.91
C ILE A 309 22.48 -3.83 -7.63
N ARG A 310 23.04 -2.62 -7.60
CA ARG A 310 22.83 -1.69 -6.49
C ARG A 310 21.44 -1.04 -6.60
N PRO A 311 20.69 -0.88 -5.51
CA PRO A 311 19.41 -0.17 -5.50
C PRO A 311 19.42 1.18 -6.22
N ALA A 312 20.46 2.00 -6.02
CA ALA A 312 20.56 3.27 -6.74
C ALA A 312 20.63 3.11 -8.25
N GLU A 313 21.39 2.16 -8.76
CA GLU A 313 21.50 1.96 -10.20
C GLU A 313 20.18 1.47 -10.81
N LEU A 314 19.44 0.65 -10.07
CA LEU A 314 18.12 0.18 -10.50
C LEU A 314 17.09 1.32 -10.44
N TYR A 315 17.15 2.16 -9.41
CA TYR A 315 16.33 3.37 -9.30
C TYR A 315 16.63 4.35 -10.44
N GLU A 316 17.89 4.53 -10.85
CA GLU A 316 18.21 5.36 -12.02
C GLU A 316 17.56 4.81 -13.29
N THR A 317 17.58 3.49 -13.52
CA THR A 317 16.84 2.89 -14.64
C THR A 317 15.34 3.18 -14.53
N LEU A 318 14.73 3.06 -13.33
CA LEU A 318 13.33 3.44 -13.13
C LEU A 318 13.09 4.92 -13.47
N HIS A 319 13.96 5.79 -12.96
CA HIS A 319 13.79 7.24 -13.02
C HIS A 319 13.78 7.76 -14.47
N HIS A 320 14.61 7.19 -15.33
CA HIS A 320 14.66 7.57 -16.75
C HIS A 320 13.54 6.93 -17.60
N ASN A 321 12.76 6.00 -17.03
CA ASN A 321 11.75 5.24 -17.76
C ASN A 321 10.36 5.46 -17.16
N SER A 322 9.61 6.40 -17.75
CA SER A 322 8.26 6.77 -17.32
C SER A 322 7.19 5.67 -17.50
N ILE A 323 7.54 4.50 -18.06
CA ILE A 323 6.64 3.36 -18.25
C ILE A 323 6.06 2.81 -16.94
N PHE A 324 6.73 3.06 -15.81
CA PHE A 324 6.25 2.66 -14.49
C PHE A 324 5.28 3.68 -13.86
N ASN A 325 5.10 4.85 -14.46
CA ASN A 325 4.13 5.84 -13.99
C ASN A 325 2.71 5.38 -14.31
N ASN A 326 1.81 5.58 -13.36
CA ASN A 326 0.37 5.39 -13.54
C ASN A 326 -0.40 6.37 -12.64
N ARG A 327 -1.71 6.20 -12.51
CA ARG A 327 -2.55 7.11 -11.70
C ARG A 327 -2.21 7.09 -10.20
N PHE A 328 -1.59 6.03 -9.70
CA PHE A 328 -1.23 5.88 -8.28
C PHE A 328 0.23 6.16 -8.01
N TYR A 329 1.10 5.95 -9.00
CA TYR A 329 2.54 6.06 -8.82
C TYR A 329 3.17 6.92 -9.90
N ARG A 330 4.18 7.70 -9.52
CA ARG A 330 5.03 8.42 -10.47
C ARG A 330 6.46 8.44 -9.98
N VAL A 331 7.42 8.43 -10.89
CA VAL A 331 8.81 8.77 -10.58
C VAL A 331 8.86 10.20 -10.03
N ALA A 332 9.62 10.42 -8.95
CA ALA A 332 9.85 11.75 -8.42
C ALA A 332 10.63 12.61 -9.42
N ASP A 333 10.18 13.85 -9.67
CA ASP A 333 10.90 14.78 -10.54
C ASP A 333 12.16 15.31 -9.83
N THR A 334 13.21 15.66 -10.58
CA THR A 334 14.50 16.13 -10.02
C THR A 334 14.40 17.44 -9.23
N ASP A 335 13.32 18.19 -9.39
CA ASP A 335 13.06 19.46 -8.71
C ASP A 335 12.11 19.31 -7.50
N GLU A 336 11.76 18.07 -7.14
CA GLU A 336 11.04 17.77 -5.91
C GLU A 336 11.97 17.80 -4.72
N ILE A 337 11.45 18.31 -3.62
CA ILE A 337 12.23 18.65 -2.43
C ILE A 337 12.14 17.49 -1.44
N SER A 338 13.30 17.00 -1.02
CA SER A 338 13.37 15.90 -0.07
C SER A 338 12.99 16.32 1.35
N ILE A 339 12.78 15.35 2.25
CA ILE A 339 12.55 15.67 3.66
C ILE A 339 13.72 16.40 4.30
N GLU A 340 14.95 16.06 3.94
CA GLU A 340 16.18 16.71 4.40
C GLU A 340 16.14 18.21 4.09
N ASP A 341 15.75 18.55 2.86
CA ASP A 341 15.65 19.93 2.40
C ASP A 341 14.51 20.68 3.10
N ILE A 342 13.34 20.04 3.27
CA ILE A 342 12.24 20.60 4.07
C ILE A 342 12.70 20.86 5.51
N ALA A 343 13.37 19.89 6.14
CA ALA A 343 13.89 20.01 7.51
C ALA A 343 14.90 21.16 7.63
N ALA A 344 15.78 21.32 6.65
CA ALA A 344 16.74 22.43 6.58
C ALA A 344 16.02 23.78 6.40
N GLY A 345 14.99 23.84 5.56
CA GLY A 345 14.13 25.01 5.38
C GLY A 345 13.42 25.41 6.67
N LEU A 346 12.83 24.44 7.37
CA LEU A 346 12.13 24.66 8.65
C LEU A 346 13.08 25.19 9.72
N ARG A 347 14.31 24.69 9.80
CA ARG A 347 15.35 25.23 10.72
C ARG A 347 15.62 26.71 10.46
N ARG A 348 15.67 27.14 9.19
CA ARG A 348 15.82 28.57 8.82
C ARG A 348 14.61 29.42 9.24
N LEU A 349 13.42 28.82 9.34
CA LEU A 349 12.21 29.46 9.86
C LEU A 349 12.09 29.41 11.40
N GLY A 350 13.11 28.88 12.08
CA GLY A 350 13.18 28.80 13.53
C GLY A 350 12.48 27.58 14.12
N TYR A 351 12.25 26.53 13.33
CA TYR A 351 11.80 25.25 13.89
C TYR A 351 12.97 24.50 14.53
N THR A 352 12.69 23.77 15.62
CA THR A 352 13.68 22.89 16.26
C THR A 352 13.33 21.43 16.06
N ASP A 353 14.32 20.62 15.69
CA ASP A 353 14.20 19.17 15.69
C ASP A 353 14.18 18.67 17.14
N ALA A 354 13.05 18.10 17.55
CA ALA A 354 12.83 17.62 18.91
C ALA A 354 13.36 16.18 19.12
N GLY A 355 13.83 15.52 18.06
CA GLY A 355 14.27 14.13 18.08
C GLY A 355 13.19 13.16 18.59
N HIS A 356 13.59 11.94 18.96
CA HIS A 356 12.68 10.88 19.40
C HIS A 356 11.90 11.16 20.72
N LYS A 357 12.03 12.35 21.31
CA LYS A 357 11.47 12.70 22.63
C LYS A 357 10.24 13.61 22.55
N PHE A 358 9.42 13.48 21.50
CA PHE A 358 8.16 14.21 21.46
C PHE A 358 7.16 13.59 22.45
N LYS A 359 6.92 14.28 23.58
CA LYS A 359 5.93 13.86 24.59
C LYS A 359 4.71 14.79 24.63
N ARG A 360 4.82 16.02 24.12
CA ARG A 360 3.75 17.02 24.08
C ARG A 360 3.92 17.94 22.87
N ARG A 361 2.77 18.30 22.27
CA ARG A 361 2.63 19.34 21.24
C ARG A 361 3.36 20.62 21.65
N ALA A 362 4.22 21.12 20.78
CA ALA A 362 4.93 22.38 20.95
C ALA A 362 4.99 23.12 19.61
N SER A 363 4.90 24.45 19.66
CA SER A 363 4.97 25.28 18.45
C SER A 363 6.34 25.18 17.80
N ARG A 364 6.38 25.11 16.46
CA ARG A 364 7.62 25.13 15.66
C ARG A 364 8.61 24.04 16.05
N GLN A 365 8.11 22.84 16.25
CA GLN A 365 8.94 21.66 16.42
C GLN A 365 8.57 20.63 15.36
N TYR A 366 9.56 19.82 14.99
CA TYR A 366 9.35 18.62 14.21
C TYR A 366 10.22 17.49 14.74
N VAL A 367 9.92 16.28 14.30
CA VAL A 367 10.74 15.09 14.49
C VAL A 367 11.04 14.52 13.12
N TRP A 368 12.32 14.34 12.85
CA TRP A 368 12.79 13.60 11.70
C TRP A 368 13.69 12.48 12.22
N ASP A 369 13.33 11.23 11.92
CA ASP A 369 14.03 10.04 12.42
C ASP A 369 15.35 9.80 11.67
N ASN A 370 16.16 10.84 11.48
CA ASN A 370 17.46 10.80 10.78
C ASN A 370 17.45 9.92 9.51
N GLY A 371 16.43 10.09 8.64
CA GLY A 371 16.28 9.35 7.39
C GLY A 371 15.71 7.92 7.50
N LYS A 372 15.29 7.46 8.70
CA LYS A 372 14.66 6.13 8.88
C LYS A 372 13.17 6.09 8.55
N LYS A 373 12.57 7.25 8.29
CA LYS A 373 11.16 7.41 7.97
C LYS A 373 10.99 8.34 6.79
N ASP A 374 10.04 8.01 5.93
CA ASP A 374 9.68 8.78 4.73
C ASP A 374 8.70 9.92 5.05
N PHE A 375 8.73 10.42 6.29
CA PHE A 375 7.92 11.54 6.74
C PHE A 375 8.60 12.35 7.85
N LEU A 376 8.22 13.63 7.90
CA LEU A 376 8.61 14.59 8.93
C LEU A 376 7.40 14.88 9.83
N ASP A 377 7.49 14.42 11.07
CA ASP A 377 6.42 14.50 12.07
C ASP A 377 6.40 15.89 12.71
N PHE A 378 5.24 16.53 12.78
CA PHE A 378 5.04 17.74 13.59
C PHE A 378 4.42 17.42 14.96
N VAL A 379 3.92 16.19 15.12
CA VAL A 379 3.40 15.62 16.36
C VAL A 379 3.76 14.14 16.46
N VAL A 380 3.74 13.61 17.70
CA VAL A 380 3.96 12.18 18.00
C VAL A 380 3.16 11.27 17.06
N SER A 381 3.79 10.17 16.64
CA SER A 381 3.11 9.01 16.03
C SER A 381 2.20 9.39 14.87
N ASP A 382 2.72 10.04 13.82
CA ASP A 382 2.01 10.28 12.55
C ASP A 382 0.69 11.06 12.60
N GLY A 383 0.41 11.80 13.68
CA GLY A 383 -0.84 12.57 13.78
C GLY A 383 -0.93 13.73 12.78
N LEU A 384 0.17 14.48 12.62
CA LEU A 384 0.32 15.55 11.63
C LEU A 384 1.76 15.52 11.12
N PHE A 385 1.95 15.30 9.83
CA PHE A 385 3.28 15.08 9.24
C PHE A 385 3.33 15.49 7.77
N TYR A 386 4.52 15.82 7.29
CA TYR A 386 4.77 15.94 5.85
C TYR A 386 5.24 14.59 5.31
N SER A 387 4.55 14.05 4.32
CA SER A 387 4.96 12.84 3.59
C SER A 387 5.71 13.23 2.34
N GLU A 388 6.94 12.75 2.20
CA GLU A 388 7.70 12.90 0.95
C GLU A 388 7.05 12.14 -0.18
N GLU A 389 6.59 10.92 0.11
CA GLU A 389 5.98 10.02 -0.86
C GLU A 389 4.76 10.65 -1.54
N PHE A 390 3.94 11.41 -0.81
CA PHE A 390 2.80 12.12 -1.40
C PHE A 390 3.10 13.60 -1.70
N GLY A 391 4.25 14.11 -1.25
CA GLY A 391 4.60 15.54 -1.25
C GLY A 391 3.52 16.42 -0.63
N ALA A 392 2.92 15.95 0.47
CA ALA A 392 1.73 16.54 1.06
C ALA A 392 1.84 16.62 2.58
N LEU A 393 1.19 17.63 3.15
CA LEU A 393 0.92 17.66 4.58
C LEU A 393 -0.29 16.77 4.86
N VAL A 394 -0.12 15.80 5.76
CA VAL A 394 -1.14 14.80 6.09
C VAL A 394 -1.52 14.95 7.56
N CYS A 395 -2.82 14.98 7.85
CA CYS A 395 -3.32 14.86 9.20
C CYS A 395 -4.10 13.57 9.36
N SER A 396 -3.55 12.63 10.13
CA SER A 396 -4.12 11.28 10.25
C SER A 396 -5.00 11.08 11.49
N TRP A 397 -4.76 11.85 12.56
CA TRP A 397 -5.56 11.91 13.79
C TRP A 397 -5.16 13.15 14.63
N GLY A 398 -6.00 13.53 15.59
CA GLY A 398 -5.71 14.60 16.56
C GLY A 398 -6.52 15.89 16.34
N ASP A 399 -6.41 16.80 17.31
CA ASP A 399 -7.24 18.01 17.44
C ASP A 399 -6.50 19.28 16.98
N TYR A 400 -6.23 19.38 15.68
CA TYR A 400 -5.61 20.57 15.06
C TYR A 400 -6.66 21.51 14.50
N SER A 401 -6.49 22.80 14.80
CA SER A 401 -7.29 23.87 14.23
C SER A 401 -6.87 24.17 12.79
N GLU A 402 -7.78 24.73 12.00
CA GLU A 402 -7.49 25.20 10.64
C GLU A 402 -6.37 26.25 10.61
N ILE A 403 -6.25 27.06 11.67
CA ILE A 403 -5.20 28.09 11.79
C ILE A 403 -3.82 27.45 11.87
N GLU A 404 -3.67 26.41 12.69
CA GLU A 404 -2.39 25.72 12.87
C GLU A 404 -1.97 24.98 11.60
N ILE A 405 -2.92 24.31 10.97
CA ILE A 405 -2.70 23.64 9.67
C ILE A 405 -2.29 24.68 8.63
N SER A 406 -3.01 25.81 8.54
CA SER A 406 -2.73 26.85 7.55
C SER A 406 -1.37 27.51 7.76
N SER A 407 -1.00 27.80 9.01
CA SER A 407 0.33 28.33 9.35
C SER A 407 1.43 27.38 8.92
N LEU A 408 1.28 26.08 9.23
CA LEU A 408 2.28 25.08 8.88
C LEU A 408 2.39 24.88 7.36
N ARG A 409 1.26 24.86 6.64
CA ARG A 409 1.26 24.82 5.16
C ARG A 409 1.98 26.01 4.56
N SER A 410 1.79 27.21 5.13
CA SER A 410 2.49 28.43 4.69
C SER A 410 3.99 28.32 4.91
N ASP A 411 4.42 27.83 6.07
CA ASP A 411 5.84 27.63 6.39
C ASP A 411 6.48 26.59 5.45
N LEU A 412 5.81 25.47 5.20
CA LEU A 412 6.25 24.45 4.25
C LEU A 412 6.35 24.99 2.81
N ALA A 413 5.35 25.76 2.36
CA ALA A 413 5.39 26.40 1.04
C ALA A 413 6.52 27.43 0.94
N GLN A 414 6.82 28.14 2.03
CA GLN A 414 7.97 29.04 2.09
C GLN A 414 9.28 28.27 1.98
N CYS A 415 9.42 27.12 2.65
CA CYS A 415 10.55 26.22 2.46
C CYS A 415 10.70 25.86 0.98
N LEU A 416 9.62 25.44 0.31
CA LEU A 416 9.67 25.10 -1.12
C LEU A 416 10.18 26.24 -2.00
N SER A 417 9.69 27.45 -1.77
CA SER A 417 10.02 28.62 -2.60
C SER A 417 11.49 29.06 -2.53
N GLN A 418 12.22 28.65 -1.49
CA GLN A 418 13.63 29.01 -1.30
C GLN A 418 14.56 28.14 -2.16
N PHE A 419 14.19 26.89 -2.41
CA PHE A 419 15.00 25.95 -3.20
C PHE A 419 14.84 26.16 -4.71
N THR A 420 13.66 26.59 -5.17
CA THR A 420 13.43 26.91 -6.60
C THR A 420 14.21 28.14 -7.09
N LYS A 421 14.81 28.92 -6.19
CA LYS A 421 15.64 30.09 -6.52
C LYS A 421 17.14 29.78 -6.51
N ALA A 422 17.54 28.56 -6.14
CA ALA A 422 18.94 28.16 -5.97
C ALA A 422 19.45 27.20 -7.07
N GLN A 423 18.56 26.76 -7.97
CA GLN A 423 18.88 26.13 -9.26
C GLN A 423 18.69 27.18 -10.36
#